data_AF-A0A2L2ZEH5-F1
#
_entry.id   AF-A0A2L2ZEH5-F1
#
_cell.length_a   1.000
_cell.length_b   1.000
_cell.length_c   1.000
_cell.angle_alpha   90.00
_cell.angle_beta   90.00
_cell.angle_gamma   90.00
#
_symmetry.space_group_name_H-M   'P 1'
#
loop_
_entity.id
_entity.type
_entity.pdbx_description
1 polymer ?
#
loop_
_entity_poly.entity_id
_entity_poly.type
_entity_poly.pdbx_seq_one_letter_code
_entity_poly.pdbx_strand_id
1 'polypeptide(L)'
;PDPDAVKPEEWDDEMDGEWDPPQINNPAYKGEWTPRLVANANYKGPWVHPVVDNTEYVAGSGRYQYDEICSVGFDLWQVKSGS
;
A
#
# COMPACT_ATOMS: atom_id res chain seq x y z
N PRO A 1 -10.86 28.32 14.48
CA PRO A 1 -10.49 29.67 13.99
C PRO A 1 -9.53 30.33 14.97
N ASP A 2 -8.39 30.78 14.47
CA ASP A 2 -7.42 31.57 15.22
C ASP A 2 -8.07 32.89 15.69
N PRO A 3 -8.19 33.17 17.00
CA PRO A 3 -8.74 34.43 17.49
C PRO A 3 -7.81 35.64 17.25
N ASP A 4 -6.53 35.41 16.94
CA ASP A 4 -5.51 36.44 16.74
C ASP A 4 -5.14 36.65 15.25
N ALA A 5 -5.79 35.92 14.33
CA ALA A 5 -5.54 36.10 12.91
C ALA A 5 -6.19 37.39 12.39
N VAL A 6 -5.33 38.31 11.91
CA VAL A 6 -5.74 39.56 11.27
C VAL A 6 -5.54 39.44 9.77
N LYS A 7 -6.53 39.93 9.01
CA LYS A 7 -6.47 39.99 7.54
C LYS A 7 -5.28 40.85 7.09
N PRO A 8 -4.44 40.38 6.15
CA PRO A 8 -3.32 41.19 5.62
C PRO A 8 -3.80 42.51 4.99
N GLU A 9 -3.03 43.58 5.16
CA GLU A 9 -3.35 44.91 4.59
C GLU A 9 -3.38 44.93 3.05
N GLU A 10 -2.73 43.96 2.40
CA GLU A 10 -2.65 43.82 0.93
C GLU A 10 -3.75 42.93 0.34
N TRP A 11 -4.70 42.42 1.15
CA TRP A 11 -5.78 41.55 0.65
C TRP A 11 -6.97 42.32 0.08
N ASP A 12 -7.30 42.07 -1.18
CA ASP A 12 -8.43 42.67 -1.88
C ASP A 12 -9.59 41.66 -2.00
N ASP A 13 -10.69 41.88 -1.26
CA ASP A 13 -11.85 40.96 -1.27
C ASP A 13 -12.55 40.89 -2.63
N GLU A 14 -12.34 41.88 -3.52
CA GLU A 14 -12.98 41.96 -4.83
C GLU A 14 -12.20 41.20 -5.91
N MET A 15 -10.88 41.04 -5.73
CA MET A 15 -9.99 40.31 -6.65
C MET A 15 -9.59 38.92 -6.13
N ASP A 16 -9.42 38.75 -4.82
CA ASP A 16 -8.91 37.52 -4.17
C ASP A 16 -10.01 36.72 -3.43
N GLY A 17 -11.22 37.29 -3.25
CA GLY A 17 -12.36 36.66 -2.58
C GLY A 17 -12.39 36.84 -1.05
N GLU A 18 -13.37 36.23 -0.37
CA GLU A 18 -13.52 36.35 1.09
C GLU A 18 -12.36 35.64 1.82
N TRP A 19 -11.68 36.38 2.70
CA TRP A 19 -10.55 35.87 3.47
C TRP A 19 -11.01 34.96 4.62
N ASP A 20 -10.55 33.71 4.63
CA ASP A 20 -10.81 32.75 5.70
C ASP A 20 -9.60 32.67 6.68
N PRO A 21 -9.81 32.86 8.00
CA PRO A 21 -8.72 32.83 8.96
C PRO A 21 -8.14 31.42 9.14
N PRO A 22 -6.82 31.30 9.40
CA PRO A 22 -6.19 30.01 9.67
C PRO A 22 -6.86 29.32 10.87
N GLN A 23 -7.03 28.00 10.76
CA GLN A 23 -7.55 27.20 11.85
C GLN A 23 -6.40 26.76 12.78
N ILE A 24 -6.42 27.20 14.04
CA ILE A 24 -5.51 26.65 15.06
C ILE A 24 -5.97 25.26 15.49
N ASN A 25 -5.02 24.34 15.65
CA ASN A 25 -5.22 23.06 16.32
C ASN A 25 -5.71 23.26 17.77
N ASN A 26 -6.90 22.74 18.10
CA ASN A 26 -7.47 22.85 19.43
C ASN A 26 -6.55 22.18 20.48
N PRO A 27 -5.97 22.92 21.44
CA PRO A 27 -5.07 22.37 22.46
C PRO A 27 -5.78 21.43 23.46
N ALA A 28 -7.12 21.48 23.54
CA ALA A 28 -7.92 20.53 24.32
C ALA A 28 -8.29 19.26 23.53
N TYR A 29 -7.88 19.14 22.26
CA TYR A 29 -8.11 17.95 21.44
C TYR A 29 -7.24 16.80 21.96
N LYS A 30 -7.88 15.81 22.58
CA LYS A 30 -7.23 14.63 23.17
C LYS A 30 -6.95 13.51 22.14
N GLY A 31 -6.98 13.85 20.84
CA GLY A 31 -6.96 12.87 19.75
C GLY A 31 -8.32 12.20 19.54
N GLU A 32 -8.41 11.36 18.51
CA GLU A 32 -9.57 10.47 18.35
C GLU A 32 -9.63 9.51 19.54
N TRP A 33 -10.83 9.37 20.11
CA TRP A 33 -11.04 8.44 21.21
C TRP A 33 -10.73 7.02 20.74
N THR A 34 -9.74 6.37 21.36
CA THR A 34 -9.42 4.96 21.10
C THR A 34 -9.91 4.11 22.28
N PRO A 35 -10.74 3.08 22.04
CA PRO A 35 -11.16 2.17 23.10
C PRO A 35 -9.97 1.42 23.67
N ARG A 36 -10.04 1.04 24.95
CA ARG A 36 -9.06 0.12 25.55
C ARG A 36 -9.16 -1.24 24.87
N LEU A 37 -8.06 -1.70 24.29
CA LEU A 37 -7.97 -3.04 23.72
C LEU A 37 -8.02 -4.07 24.85
N VAL A 38 -9.17 -4.73 25.02
CA VAL A 38 -9.34 -5.84 25.95
C VAL A 38 -8.93 -7.13 25.23
N ALA A 39 -8.00 -7.89 25.83
CA ALA A 39 -7.61 -9.19 25.29
C ALA A 39 -8.82 -10.14 25.29
N ASN A 40 -9.19 -10.63 24.12
CA ASN A 40 -10.29 -11.57 23.98
C ASN A 40 -9.88 -12.94 24.55
N ALA A 41 -10.47 -13.33 25.70
CA ALA A 41 -10.24 -14.63 26.33
C ALA A 41 -10.64 -15.83 25.44
N ASN A 42 -11.50 -15.60 24.43
CA ASN A 42 -11.90 -16.60 23.46
C ASN A 42 -11.07 -16.54 22.15
N TYR A 43 -9.97 -15.80 22.11
CA TYR A 43 -9.10 -15.74 20.94
C TYR A 43 -8.43 -17.09 20.69
N LYS A 44 -8.80 -17.76 19.60
CA LYS A 44 -8.28 -19.09 19.23
C LYS A 44 -7.03 -19.02 18.34
N GLY A 45 -6.41 -17.85 18.21
CA GLY A 45 -5.34 -17.60 17.25
C GLY A 45 -5.85 -17.25 15.85
N PRO A 46 -4.95 -16.90 14.92
CA PRO A 46 -5.30 -16.78 13.52
C PRO A 46 -5.77 -18.15 13.00
N TRP A 47 -6.92 -18.17 12.33
CA TRP A 47 -7.41 -19.40 11.72
C TRP A 47 -6.44 -19.88 10.63
N VAL A 48 -6.13 -21.17 10.64
CA VAL A 48 -5.28 -21.81 9.64
C VAL A 48 -6.14 -22.80 8.86
N HIS A 49 -6.11 -22.72 7.53
CA HIS A 49 -6.83 -23.65 6.67
C HIS A 49 -6.27 -25.08 6.84
N PRO A 50 -7.12 -26.12 6.95
CA PRO A 50 -6.65 -27.50 6.97
C PRO A 50 -5.81 -27.82 5.74
N VAL A 51 -4.70 -28.55 5.92
CA VAL A 51 -3.92 -29.03 4.78
C VAL A 51 -4.75 -30.11 4.08
N VAL A 52 -5.18 -29.83 2.86
CA VAL A 52 -5.87 -30.79 1.99
C VAL A 52 -4.85 -31.29 0.97
N ASP A 53 -4.77 -32.61 0.79
CA ASP A 53 -3.87 -33.19 -0.19
C ASP A 53 -4.25 -32.74 -1.61
N ASN A 54 -3.25 -32.26 -2.36
CA ASN A 54 -3.45 -31.77 -3.70
C ASN A 54 -3.61 -32.96 -4.68
N THR A 55 -4.81 -33.13 -5.24
CA THR A 55 -5.12 -34.15 -6.26
C THR A 55 -4.37 -33.96 -7.58
N GLU A 56 -3.85 -32.75 -7.85
CA GLU A 56 -3.04 -32.43 -9.03
C GLU A 56 -1.53 -32.56 -8.77
N TYR A 57 -1.12 -33.08 -7.61
CA TYR A 57 0.30 -33.26 -7.32
C TYR A 57 0.92 -34.30 -8.26
N VAL A 58 1.91 -33.87 -9.05
CA VAL A 58 2.73 -34.74 -9.88
C VAL A 58 4.18 -34.70 -9.39
N ALA A 59 4.69 -35.85 -8.94
CA ALA A 59 6.10 -36.02 -8.64
C ALA A 59 6.90 -35.91 -9.95
N GLY A 60 7.78 -34.92 -10.07
CA GLY A 60 8.51 -34.72 -11.33
C GLY A 60 9.71 -35.62 -11.50
N SER A 61 9.44 -36.91 -11.67
CA SER A 61 10.34 -37.82 -12.36
C SER A 61 10.33 -37.46 -13.86
N GLY A 62 11.44 -36.95 -14.37
CA GLY A 62 11.59 -36.65 -15.81
C GLY A 62 11.87 -35.18 -16.18
N ARG A 63 12.00 -34.26 -15.22
CA ARG A 63 12.21 -32.82 -15.49
C ARG A 63 13.49 -32.47 -16.27
N TYR A 64 14.41 -33.42 -16.46
CA TYR A 64 15.66 -33.27 -17.21
C TYR A 64 15.80 -34.28 -18.37
N GLN A 65 14.74 -35.03 -18.66
CA GLN A 65 14.72 -35.95 -19.79
C GLN A 65 14.16 -35.19 -20.99
N TYR A 66 15.02 -34.95 -21.97
CA TYR A 66 14.66 -34.46 -23.29
C TYR A 66 14.91 -35.60 -24.27
N ASP A 67 13.99 -35.85 -25.19
CA ASP A 67 14.14 -36.94 -26.16
C ASP A 67 15.35 -36.67 -27.08
N GLU A 68 15.34 -35.58 -27.85
CA GLU A 68 16.47 -35.09 -28.66
C GLU A 68 16.34 -33.57 -28.90
N ILE A 69 17.46 -32.82 -28.89
CA ILE A 69 17.49 -31.38 -29.23
C ILE A 69 18.16 -31.21 -30.59
N CYS A 70 17.36 -30.96 -31.64
CA CYS A 70 17.84 -30.92 -33.03
C CYS A 70 18.11 -29.51 -33.58
N SER A 71 17.73 -28.46 -32.85
CA SER A 71 17.88 -27.08 -33.31
C SER A 71 18.08 -26.13 -32.14
N VAL A 72 18.91 -25.11 -32.37
CA VAL A 72 19.17 -24.05 -31.40
C VAL A 72 18.82 -22.72 -32.07
N GLY A 73 17.89 -21.99 -31.47
CA GLY A 73 17.48 -20.66 -31.91
C GLY A 73 17.93 -19.61 -30.90
N PHE A 74 18.40 -18.47 -31.40
CA PHE A 74 18.68 -17.30 -30.58
C PHE A 74 17.62 -16.24 -30.88
N ASP A 75 16.73 -16.00 -29.93
CA ASP A 75 15.84 -14.85 -29.94
C ASP A 75 16.25 -13.92 -28.80
N LEU A 76 16.86 -12.80 -29.15
CA LEU A 76 17.47 -11.88 -28.20
C LEU A 76 16.90 -10.49 -28.43
N TRP A 77 16.42 -9.88 -27.35
CA TRP A 77 16.05 -8.47 -27.36
C TRP A 77 17.27 -7.61 -27.04
N GLN A 78 17.60 -6.66 -27.93
CA GLN A 78 18.73 -5.75 -27.77
C GLN A 78 18.31 -4.30 -27.96
N VAL A 79 18.66 -3.42 -27.01
CA VAL A 79 18.35 -1.97 -27.08
C VAL A 79 19.48 -1.16 -27.73
N LYS A 80 20.75 -1.52 -27.50
CA LYS A 80 21.91 -0.93 -28.18
C LYS A 80 22.92 -2.03 -28.52
N SER A 81 23.45 -2.01 -29.75
CA SER A 81 24.49 -2.91 -30.24
C SER A 81 25.89 -2.45 -29.84
N GLY A 82 26.76 -3.40 -29.49
CA GLY A 82 28.19 -3.19 -29.21
C GLY A 82 28.59 -3.52 -27.78
N SER A 83 29.59 -4.40 -27.63
CA SER A 83 30.46 -4.46 -26.44
C SER A 83 31.46 -3.31 -26.46
#